data_AF-J7G9T0-F1
#
_entry.id   AF-J7G9T0-F1
#
_cell.length_a   1.000
_cell.length_b   1.000
_cell.length_c   1.000
_cell.angle_alpha   90.00
_cell.angle_beta   90.00
_cell.angle_gamma   90.00
#
_symmetry.space_group_name_H-M   'P 1'
#
loop_
_entity.id
_entity.type
_entity.pdbx_description
1 polymer ?
#
loop_
_entity_poly.entity_id
_entity_poly.type
_entity_poly.pdbx_seq_one_letter_code
_entity_poly.pdbx_strand_id
1 'polypeptide(L)'
;MALELIKKKKIKNKIFKILERTGTILKIYRSGKSPKIIKIISVLKNFEEIIWFTRPDQWSFQALYTITRLYFGSLNDEQLDRFFGLVLVPRIQEGILKKKKICYHLYLTINFSSSRPKLFFSSIIIPLCASKTSSEKEAIIFGFIISKRSFPLDQIISILVFLLKKTSFTSSQITIIRAILAKNYNLPNKILDFFVDFFYENKQKIKFNKHKKCYLIFFKNYSTFLSHSEKKKLTKLMD
;
A
#
# COMPACT_ATOMS: atom_id res chain seq x y z
N MET A 1 18.56 -15.79 -43.35
CA MET A 1 17.60 -16.38 -42.38
C MET A 1 18.28 -17.15 -41.22
N ALA A 2 19.03 -18.25 -41.44
CA ALA A 2 19.63 -19.04 -40.33
C ALA A 2 20.69 -18.29 -39.50
N LEU A 3 21.59 -17.51 -40.14
CA LEU A 3 22.61 -16.71 -39.45
C LEU A 3 22.01 -15.59 -38.58
N GLU A 4 20.90 -15.00 -39.01
CA GLU A 4 20.17 -13.99 -38.21
C GLU A 4 19.47 -14.62 -37.01
N LEU A 5 18.93 -15.83 -37.15
CA LEU A 5 18.36 -16.58 -36.04
C LEU A 5 19.43 -16.97 -35.01
N ILE A 6 20.62 -17.39 -35.47
CA ILE A 6 21.76 -17.70 -34.60
C ILE A 6 22.27 -16.42 -33.89
N LYS A 7 22.36 -15.29 -34.60
CA LYS A 7 22.71 -13.99 -33.99
C LYS A 7 21.66 -13.55 -32.97
N LYS A 8 20.37 -13.61 -33.30
CA LYS A 8 19.26 -13.30 -32.37
C LYS A 8 19.30 -14.20 -31.14
N LYS A 9 19.54 -15.51 -31.29
CA LYS A 9 19.67 -16.47 -30.18
C LYS A 9 20.90 -16.18 -29.31
N LYS A 10 22.05 -15.87 -29.91
CA LYS A 10 23.27 -15.47 -29.17
C LYS A 10 23.10 -14.15 -28.42
N ILE A 11 22.47 -13.14 -29.03
CA ILE A 11 22.19 -11.84 -28.39
C ILE A 11 21.22 -12.03 -27.22
N LYS A 12 20.16 -12.82 -27.40
CA LYS A 12 19.20 -13.18 -26.35
C LYS A 12 19.90 -13.84 -25.16
N ASN A 13 20.82 -14.78 -25.41
CA ASN A 13 21.61 -15.44 -24.36
C ASN A 13 22.56 -14.47 -23.62
N LYS A 14 23.16 -13.50 -24.32
CA LYS A 14 24.00 -12.48 -23.68
C LYS A 14 23.19 -11.56 -22.77
N ILE A 15 22.03 -11.10 -23.23
CA ILE A 15 21.14 -10.23 -22.45
C ILE A 15 20.67 -10.97 -21.19
N PHE A 16 20.27 -12.23 -21.31
CA PHE A 16 19.88 -13.04 -20.16
C PHE A 16 20.98 -13.14 -19.10
N LYS A 17 22.23 -13.44 -19.52
CA LYS A 17 23.39 -13.48 -18.60
C LYS A 17 23.63 -12.13 -17.91
N ILE A 18 23.39 -11.01 -18.59
CA ILE A 18 23.52 -9.67 -17.99
C ILE A 18 22.43 -9.45 -16.94
N LEU A 19 21.18 -9.81 -17.23
CA LEU A 19 20.06 -9.68 -16.29
C LEU A 19 20.25 -10.53 -15.04
N GLU A 20 20.69 -11.78 -15.21
CA GLU A 20 20.99 -12.69 -14.11
C GLU A 20 22.11 -12.14 -13.20
N ARG A 21 23.22 -11.70 -13.79
CA ARG A 21 24.31 -11.02 -13.06
C ARG A 21 23.84 -9.73 -12.38
N THR A 22 22.87 -9.03 -12.97
CA THR A 22 22.30 -7.84 -12.34
C THR A 22 21.51 -8.23 -11.09
N GLY A 23 20.74 -9.33 -11.15
CA GLY A 23 20.06 -9.88 -9.99
C GLY A 23 21.00 -10.25 -8.85
N THR A 24 22.15 -10.90 -9.15
CA THR A 24 23.14 -11.24 -8.11
C THR A 24 23.74 -10.00 -7.45
N ILE A 25 23.99 -8.93 -8.21
CA ILE A 25 24.43 -7.63 -7.67
C ILE A 25 23.34 -7.01 -6.79
N LEU A 26 22.08 -6.99 -7.25
CA LEU A 26 20.96 -6.39 -6.51
C LEU A 26 20.62 -7.13 -5.21
N LYS A 27 20.91 -8.44 -5.14
CA LYS A 27 20.76 -9.24 -3.93
C LYS A 27 21.66 -8.76 -2.78
N ILE A 28 22.90 -8.36 -3.08
CA ILE A 28 23.88 -7.90 -2.07
C ILE A 28 24.03 -6.36 -2.03
N TYR A 29 23.28 -5.65 -2.87
CA TYR A 29 23.36 -4.20 -2.99
C TYR A 29 23.08 -3.49 -1.66
N ARG A 30 23.93 -2.52 -1.31
CA ARG A 30 23.79 -1.69 -0.10
C ARG A 30 23.64 -0.21 -0.41
N SER A 31 24.48 0.33 -1.29
CA SER A 31 24.54 1.75 -1.64
C SER A 31 25.21 1.94 -3.00
N GLY A 32 25.17 3.17 -3.52
CA GLY A 32 25.83 3.56 -4.77
C GLY A 32 24.86 3.83 -5.92
N LYS A 33 25.39 3.77 -7.15
CA LYS A 33 24.59 3.93 -8.37
C LYS A 33 23.92 2.60 -8.72
N SER A 34 22.64 2.63 -9.08
CA SER A 34 21.96 1.44 -9.59
C SER A 34 22.55 0.99 -10.92
N PRO A 35 22.55 -0.33 -11.22
CA PRO A 35 23.02 -0.83 -12.51
C PRO A 35 22.28 -0.16 -13.68
N LYS A 36 23.03 0.32 -14.68
CA LYS A 36 22.47 1.05 -15.85
C LYS A 36 21.35 0.27 -16.55
N ILE A 37 21.47 -1.05 -16.59
CA ILE A 37 20.45 -1.93 -17.20
C ILE A 37 19.07 -1.76 -16.57
N ILE A 38 18.97 -1.50 -15.25
CA ILE A 38 17.68 -1.30 -14.57
C ILE A 38 16.98 -0.04 -15.07
N LYS A 39 17.75 1.01 -15.34
CA LYS A 39 17.23 2.25 -15.94
C LYS A 39 16.75 2.02 -17.38
N ILE A 40 17.41 1.14 -18.13
CA ILE A 40 17.00 0.80 -19.49
C ILE A 40 15.71 -0.01 -19.47
N ILE A 41 15.57 -0.96 -18.53
CA ILE A 41 14.39 -1.82 -18.40
C ILE A 41 13.10 -1.00 -18.29
N SER A 42 13.09 0.11 -17.56
CA SER A 42 11.87 0.91 -17.39
C SER A 42 11.36 1.61 -18.65
N VAL A 43 12.16 1.67 -19.72
CA VAL A 43 11.74 2.24 -21.01
C VAL A 43 11.20 1.16 -21.95
N LEU A 44 11.41 -0.13 -21.62
CA LEU A 44 10.99 -1.24 -22.47
C LEU A 44 9.49 -1.51 -22.32
N LYS A 45 8.81 -1.79 -23.44
CA LYS A 45 7.38 -2.12 -23.43
C LYS A 45 7.06 -3.35 -22.59
N ASN A 46 7.96 -4.34 -22.58
CA ASN A 46 7.84 -5.60 -21.84
C ASN A 46 8.69 -5.61 -20.55
N PHE A 47 8.78 -4.47 -19.85
CA PHE A 47 9.60 -4.36 -18.64
C PHE A 47 9.24 -5.41 -17.57
N GLU A 48 7.96 -5.79 -17.47
CA GLU A 48 7.44 -6.77 -16.50
C GLU A 48 8.09 -8.16 -16.65
N GLU A 49 8.25 -8.62 -17.88
CA GLU A 49 8.91 -9.90 -18.16
C GLU A 49 10.41 -9.79 -17.90
N ILE A 50 11.01 -8.67 -18.33
CA ILE A 50 12.47 -8.49 -18.30
C ILE A 50 12.97 -8.34 -16.86
N ILE A 51 12.25 -7.60 -16.02
CA ILE A 51 12.63 -7.39 -14.63
C ILE A 51 12.62 -8.70 -13.84
N TRP A 52 11.76 -9.65 -14.21
CA TRP A 52 11.66 -10.95 -13.54
C TRP A 52 12.97 -11.75 -13.60
N PHE A 53 13.72 -11.63 -14.71
CA PHE A 53 15.03 -12.29 -14.86
C PHE A 53 16.09 -11.77 -13.88
N THR A 54 15.87 -10.62 -13.26
CA THR A 54 16.76 -10.08 -12.21
C THR A 54 16.39 -10.56 -10.80
N ARG A 55 15.41 -11.48 -10.67
CA ARG A 55 14.95 -12.06 -9.40
C ARG A 55 14.58 -11.01 -8.34
N PRO A 56 13.52 -10.22 -8.58
CA PRO A 56 13.08 -9.17 -7.65
C PRO A 56 12.72 -9.68 -6.24
N ASP A 57 12.33 -10.95 -6.13
CA ASP A 57 12.13 -11.66 -4.87
C ASP A 57 13.41 -11.70 -3.99
N GLN A 58 14.58 -11.75 -4.62
CA GLN A 58 15.87 -11.84 -3.92
C GLN A 58 16.56 -10.50 -3.71
N TRP A 59 16.02 -9.39 -4.21
CA TRP A 59 16.65 -8.09 -4.05
C TRP A 59 16.81 -7.71 -2.58
N SER A 60 17.91 -7.01 -2.27
CA SER A 60 18.03 -6.37 -0.97
C SER A 60 16.95 -5.29 -0.80
N PHE A 61 16.60 -4.96 0.44
CA PHE A 61 15.63 -3.89 0.69
C PHE A 61 16.16 -2.51 0.22
N GLN A 62 17.49 -2.34 0.21
CA GLN A 62 18.17 -1.17 -0.34
C GLN A 62 18.01 -1.07 -1.86
N ALA A 63 18.14 -2.20 -2.56
CA ALA A 63 17.91 -2.28 -4.00
C ALA A 63 16.44 -1.98 -4.30
N LEU A 64 15.50 -2.62 -3.58
CA LEU A 64 14.07 -2.38 -3.74
C LEU A 64 13.74 -0.90 -3.62
N TYR A 65 14.24 -0.21 -2.58
CA TYR A 65 14.03 1.22 -2.40
C TYR A 65 14.56 2.06 -3.57
N THR A 66 15.80 1.78 -3.99
CA THR A 66 16.48 2.55 -5.04
C THR A 66 15.79 2.37 -6.40
N ILE A 67 15.39 1.14 -6.73
CA ILE A 67 14.69 0.82 -7.97
C ILE A 67 13.28 1.40 -7.97
N THR A 68 12.56 1.30 -6.85
CA THR A 68 11.24 1.91 -6.71
C THR A 68 11.31 3.42 -6.98
N ARG A 69 12.30 4.12 -6.41
CA ARG A 69 12.52 5.55 -6.68
C ARG A 69 12.80 5.85 -8.13
N LEU A 70 13.62 5.03 -8.79
CA LEU A 70 13.92 5.17 -10.21
C LEU A 70 12.63 5.03 -11.03
N TYR A 71 11.84 4.00 -10.75
CA TYR A 71 10.67 3.66 -11.53
C TYR A 71 9.55 4.67 -11.38
N PHE A 72 9.40 5.28 -10.21
CA PHE A 72 8.46 6.40 -10.02
C PHE A 72 8.73 7.61 -10.90
N GLY A 73 9.99 7.79 -11.32
CA GLY A 73 10.39 8.88 -12.23
C GLY A 73 10.35 8.50 -13.71
N SER A 74 10.22 7.21 -14.04
CA SER A 74 10.32 6.74 -15.44
C SER A 74 9.07 6.04 -15.98
N LEU A 75 8.33 5.35 -15.12
CA LEU A 75 7.13 4.60 -15.50
C LEU A 75 5.88 5.48 -15.39
N ASN A 76 4.89 5.21 -16.22
CA ASN A 76 3.55 5.82 -16.09
C ASN A 76 2.74 5.13 -14.98
N ASP A 77 1.57 5.69 -14.64
CA ASP A 77 0.76 5.17 -13.53
C ASP A 77 0.30 3.71 -13.74
N GLU A 78 -0.02 3.31 -14.97
CA GLU A 78 -0.43 1.92 -15.30
C GLU A 78 0.73 0.93 -15.13
N GLN A 79 1.92 1.28 -15.62
CA GLN A 79 3.12 0.46 -15.45
C GLN A 79 3.54 0.40 -13.98
N LEU A 80 3.41 1.50 -13.24
CA LEU A 80 3.66 1.52 -11.81
C LEU A 80 2.69 0.63 -11.05
N ASP A 81 1.41 0.63 -11.40
CA ASP A 81 0.42 -0.25 -10.77
C ASP A 81 0.82 -1.74 -10.92
N ARG A 82 1.23 -2.14 -12.13
CA ARG A 82 1.74 -3.49 -12.38
C ARG A 82 3.03 -3.78 -11.60
N PHE A 83 3.97 -2.83 -11.55
CA PHE A 83 5.17 -2.96 -10.72
C PHE A 83 4.83 -3.12 -9.23
N PHE A 84 3.82 -2.41 -8.74
CA PHE A 84 3.35 -2.56 -7.35
C PHE A 84 2.85 -3.97 -7.09
N GLY A 85 1.97 -4.48 -7.95
CA GLY A 85 1.39 -5.82 -7.80
C GLY A 85 2.43 -6.94 -7.94
N LEU A 86 3.33 -6.84 -8.92
CA LEU A 86 4.28 -7.92 -9.23
C LEU A 86 5.52 -7.94 -8.32
N VAL A 87 6.00 -6.77 -7.88
CA VAL A 87 7.29 -6.65 -7.19
C VAL A 87 7.14 -6.05 -5.80
N LEU A 88 6.53 -4.87 -5.71
CA LEU A 88 6.59 -4.07 -4.48
C LEU A 88 5.78 -4.69 -3.34
N VAL A 89 4.51 -5.01 -3.58
CA VAL A 89 3.57 -5.51 -2.57
C VAL A 89 4.00 -6.88 -2.04
N PRO A 90 4.30 -7.89 -2.88
CA PRO A 90 4.76 -9.19 -2.39
C PRO A 90 6.00 -9.05 -1.52
N ARG A 91 6.92 -8.16 -1.90
CA ARG A 91 8.18 -8.01 -1.19
C ARG A 91 8.06 -7.22 0.12
N ILE A 92 7.09 -6.32 0.21
CA ILE A 92 6.70 -5.66 1.47
C ILE A 92 6.08 -6.67 2.43
N GLN A 93 5.11 -7.46 1.97
CA GLN A 93 4.44 -8.46 2.79
C GLN A 93 5.44 -9.48 3.33
N GLU A 94 6.32 -10.02 2.46
CA GLU A 94 7.38 -10.92 2.88
C GLU A 94 8.29 -10.29 3.95
N GLY A 95 8.67 -9.02 3.77
CA GLY A 95 9.53 -8.30 4.70
C GLY A 95 8.87 -8.04 6.06
N ILE A 96 7.56 -7.82 6.10
CA ILE A 96 6.79 -7.60 7.33
C ILE A 96 6.53 -8.93 8.05
N LEU A 97 6.22 -10.00 7.32
CA LEU A 97 5.93 -11.31 7.90
C LEU A 97 7.18 -11.97 8.49
N LYS A 98 8.31 -11.94 7.76
CA LYS A 98 9.54 -12.65 8.17
C LYS A 98 10.27 -11.99 9.33
N LYS A 99 10.19 -10.66 9.49
CA LYS A 99 10.98 -9.93 10.49
C LYS A 99 10.11 -9.45 11.65
N LYS A 100 10.61 -9.61 12.88
CA LYS A 100 9.95 -9.05 14.08
C LYS A 100 9.87 -7.51 14.05
N LYS A 101 10.90 -6.85 13.50
CA LYS A 101 10.99 -5.40 13.30
C LYS A 101 11.21 -5.08 11.82
N ILE A 102 10.54 -4.03 11.32
CA ILE A 102 10.63 -3.60 9.93
C ILE A 102 12.02 -3.06 9.65
N CYS A 103 12.60 -3.46 8.52
CA CYS A 103 13.86 -2.88 8.05
C CYS A 103 13.66 -1.41 7.67
N TYR A 104 14.59 -0.54 8.05
CA TYR A 104 14.51 0.90 7.74
C TYR A 104 14.30 1.19 6.24
N HIS A 105 15.01 0.50 5.34
CA HIS A 105 14.83 0.68 3.89
C HIS A 105 13.46 0.21 3.39
N LEU A 106 12.86 -0.78 4.06
CA LEU A 106 11.51 -1.21 3.75
C LEU A 106 10.51 -0.13 4.17
N TYR A 107 10.67 0.46 5.35
CA TYR A 107 9.88 1.61 5.78
C TYR A 107 10.03 2.79 4.81
N LEU A 108 11.26 3.13 4.39
CA LEU A 108 11.50 4.17 3.39
C LEU A 108 10.79 3.87 2.07
N THR A 109 10.81 2.62 1.63
CA THR A 109 10.13 2.18 0.41
C THR A 109 8.62 2.39 0.52
N ILE A 110 8.00 1.99 1.63
CA ILE A 110 6.56 2.17 1.83
C ILE A 110 6.21 3.66 1.94
N ASN A 111 6.98 4.43 2.72
CA ASN A 111 6.80 5.88 2.84
C ASN A 111 7.00 6.58 1.50
N PHE A 112 7.94 6.13 0.67
CA PHE A 112 8.10 6.68 -0.68
C PHE A 112 6.92 6.29 -1.58
N SER A 113 6.42 5.05 -1.49
CA SER A 113 5.26 4.61 -2.28
C SER A 113 4.00 5.42 -2.04
N SER A 114 3.82 5.94 -0.82
CA SER A 114 2.70 6.82 -0.46
C SER A 114 2.77 8.21 -1.11
N SER A 115 3.87 8.55 -1.81
CA SER A 115 3.96 9.79 -2.61
C SER A 115 3.08 9.80 -3.86
N ARG A 116 2.58 8.62 -4.30
CA ARG A 116 1.58 8.47 -5.35
C ARG A 116 0.28 7.92 -4.71
N PRO A 117 -0.60 8.78 -4.16
CA PRO A 117 -1.74 8.36 -3.35
C PRO A 117 -2.67 7.36 -4.04
N LYS A 118 -2.99 7.59 -5.31
CA LYS A 118 -3.91 6.73 -6.09
C LYS A 118 -3.46 5.27 -6.06
N LEU A 119 -2.22 5.01 -6.47
CA LEU A 119 -1.59 3.69 -6.48
C LEU A 119 -1.40 3.12 -5.08
N PHE A 120 -1.00 3.96 -4.12
CA PHE A 120 -0.85 3.53 -2.73
C PHE A 120 -2.16 2.97 -2.17
N PHE A 121 -3.29 3.65 -2.38
CA PHE A 121 -4.58 3.16 -1.91
C PHE A 121 -5.09 1.98 -2.74
N SER A 122 -5.04 2.06 -4.08
CA SER A 122 -5.59 1.02 -4.97
C SER A 122 -4.83 -0.30 -4.90
N SER A 123 -3.50 -0.25 -4.84
CA SER A 123 -2.65 -1.42 -5.05
C SER A 123 -2.11 -1.99 -3.73
N ILE A 124 -2.11 -1.19 -2.65
CA ILE A 124 -1.62 -1.62 -1.33
C ILE A 124 -2.75 -1.71 -0.31
N ILE A 125 -3.43 -0.59 -0.03
CA ILE A 125 -4.39 -0.51 1.09
C ILE A 125 -5.67 -1.29 0.81
N ILE A 126 -6.26 -1.12 -0.39
CA ILE A 126 -7.51 -1.82 -0.77
C ILE A 126 -7.31 -3.35 -0.75
N PRO A 127 -6.27 -3.93 -1.39
CA PRO A 127 -6.03 -5.36 -1.35
C PRO A 127 -5.75 -5.88 0.06
N LEU A 128 -5.00 -5.12 0.87
CA LEU A 128 -4.78 -5.48 2.27
C LEU A 128 -6.11 -5.55 3.03
N CYS A 129 -6.97 -4.55 2.88
CA CYS A 129 -8.29 -4.53 3.51
C CYS A 129 -9.26 -5.56 2.91
N ALA A 130 -9.07 -5.99 1.66
CA ALA A 130 -9.89 -7.00 1.02
C ALA A 130 -9.49 -8.42 1.41
N SER A 131 -8.21 -8.66 1.69
CA SER A 131 -7.72 -9.96 2.11
C SER A 131 -8.27 -10.36 3.47
N LYS A 132 -8.86 -11.56 3.55
CA LYS A 132 -9.35 -12.13 4.82
C LYS A 132 -8.21 -12.52 5.77
N THR A 133 -7.00 -12.63 5.25
CA THR A 133 -5.77 -13.02 5.96
C THR A 133 -4.87 -11.83 6.32
N SER A 134 -5.36 -10.59 6.19
CA SER A 134 -4.58 -9.38 6.46
C SER A 134 -3.94 -9.43 7.85
N SER A 135 -2.61 -9.28 7.92
CA SER A 135 -1.90 -9.31 9.20
C SER A 135 -2.12 -8.01 9.96
N GLU A 136 -2.42 -8.09 11.26
CA GLU A 136 -2.58 -6.89 12.10
C GLU A 136 -1.31 -6.03 12.11
N LYS A 137 -0.13 -6.65 11.95
CA LYS A 137 1.15 -5.94 11.87
C LYS A 137 1.18 -5.01 10.66
N GLU A 138 0.74 -5.50 9.50
CA GLU A 138 0.69 -4.68 8.27
C GLU A 138 -0.23 -3.48 8.48
N ALA A 139 -1.43 -3.70 9.03
CA ALA A 139 -2.38 -2.63 9.28
C ALA A 139 -1.86 -1.55 10.23
N ILE A 140 -1.11 -1.92 11.27
CA ILE A 140 -0.48 -0.96 12.18
C ILE A 140 0.56 -0.10 11.45
N ILE A 141 1.37 -0.72 10.58
CA ILE A 141 2.43 -0.03 9.83
C ILE A 141 1.84 0.94 8.81
N PHE A 142 0.90 0.46 7.99
CA PHE A 142 0.25 1.31 6.99
C PHE A 142 -0.60 2.39 7.66
N GLY A 143 -1.30 2.07 8.76
CA GLY A 143 -2.01 3.06 9.57
C GLY A 143 -1.08 4.15 10.13
N PHE A 144 0.13 3.79 10.56
CA PHE A 144 1.13 4.78 10.99
C PHE A 144 1.60 5.69 9.84
N ILE A 145 1.79 5.15 8.64
CA ILE A 145 2.17 5.95 7.47
C ILE A 145 1.03 6.90 7.08
N ILE A 146 -0.22 6.40 7.13
CA ILE A 146 -1.41 7.20 6.86
C ILE A 146 -1.53 8.36 7.86
N SER A 147 -1.26 8.12 9.15
CA SER A 147 -1.33 9.17 10.16
C SER A 147 -0.19 10.19 10.08
N LYS A 148 0.95 9.85 9.44
CA LYS A 148 2.07 10.78 9.23
C LYS A 148 1.93 11.62 7.97
N ARG A 149 1.56 11.04 6.84
CA ARG A 149 1.44 11.74 5.55
C ARG A 149 0.10 12.46 5.39
N SER A 150 0.04 13.50 4.57
CA SER A 150 -1.21 14.08 4.09
C SER A 150 -1.55 13.46 2.73
N PHE A 151 -2.83 13.16 2.51
CA PHE A 151 -3.35 12.62 1.26
C PHE A 151 -4.46 13.53 0.73
N PRO A 152 -4.68 13.57 -0.60
CA PRO A 152 -5.80 14.27 -1.20
C PRO A 152 -7.15 13.74 -0.70
N LEU A 153 -8.11 14.64 -0.50
CA LEU A 153 -9.43 14.33 0.03
C LEU A 153 -10.16 13.26 -0.80
N ASP A 154 -10.11 13.37 -2.13
CA ASP A 154 -10.84 12.46 -3.04
C ASP A 154 -10.43 11.00 -2.85
N GLN A 155 -9.13 10.76 -2.64
CA GLN A 155 -8.60 9.42 -2.40
C GLN A 155 -9.04 8.89 -1.04
N ILE A 156 -9.08 9.76 -0.03
CA ILE A 156 -9.58 9.43 1.32
C ILE A 156 -11.08 9.10 1.29
N ILE A 157 -11.88 9.87 0.55
CA ILE A 157 -13.30 9.61 0.39
C ILE A 157 -13.52 8.25 -0.27
N SER A 158 -12.81 7.98 -1.38
CA SER A 158 -12.92 6.73 -2.13
C SER A 158 -12.61 5.50 -1.24
N ILE A 159 -11.52 5.54 -0.47
CA ILE A 159 -11.18 4.43 0.43
C ILE A 159 -12.21 4.27 1.56
N LEU A 160 -12.73 5.36 2.13
CA LEU A 160 -13.73 5.29 3.19
C LEU A 160 -15.03 4.66 2.70
N VAL A 161 -15.52 5.07 1.52
CA VAL A 161 -16.70 4.47 0.90
C VAL A 161 -16.49 2.98 0.65
N PHE A 162 -15.33 2.58 0.13
CA PHE A 162 -14.99 1.17 -0.08
C PHE A 162 -14.98 0.36 1.22
N LEU A 163 -14.43 0.93 2.29
CA LEU A 163 -14.33 0.25 3.59
C LEU A 163 -15.69 0.15 4.30
N LEU A 164 -16.49 1.21 4.27
CA LEU A 164 -17.79 1.28 4.96
C LEU A 164 -18.88 0.46 4.27
N LYS A 165 -18.78 0.19 2.96
CA LYS A 165 -19.74 -0.66 2.24
C LYS A 165 -19.71 -2.13 2.67
N LYS A 166 -18.66 -2.59 3.35
CA LYS A 166 -18.55 -4.01 3.76
C LYS A 166 -19.28 -4.24 5.08
N THR A 167 -20.04 -5.33 5.17
CA THR A 167 -20.82 -5.69 6.37
C THR A 167 -19.96 -6.32 7.48
N SER A 168 -18.87 -7.00 7.13
CA SER A 168 -17.96 -7.65 8.09
C SER A 168 -16.60 -6.97 8.14
N PHE A 169 -16.27 -6.41 9.31
CA PHE A 169 -15.01 -5.70 9.53
C PHE A 169 -13.94 -6.61 10.15
N THR A 170 -12.74 -6.55 9.59
CA THR A 170 -11.54 -7.14 10.19
C THR A 170 -10.82 -6.11 11.07
N SER A 171 -10.11 -6.57 12.12
CA SER A 171 -9.30 -5.71 13.00
C SER A 171 -8.36 -4.77 12.25
N SER A 172 -7.84 -5.22 11.10
CA SER A 172 -6.96 -4.45 10.21
C SER A 172 -7.66 -3.24 9.61
N GLN A 173 -8.89 -3.40 9.10
CA GLN A 173 -9.66 -2.32 8.48
C GLN A 173 -9.95 -1.20 9.49
N ILE A 174 -10.41 -1.56 10.70
CA ILE A 174 -10.69 -0.58 11.77
C ILE A 174 -9.45 0.20 12.16
N THR A 175 -8.28 -0.45 12.16
CA THR A 175 -7.00 0.20 12.46
C THR A 175 -6.68 1.28 11.42
N ILE A 176 -6.96 1.02 10.15
CA ILE A 176 -6.77 1.95 9.03
C ILE A 176 -7.81 3.08 9.07
N ILE A 177 -9.09 2.76 9.26
CA ILE A 177 -10.17 3.75 9.42
C ILE A 177 -9.84 4.71 10.56
N ARG A 178 -9.44 4.16 11.72
CA ARG A 178 -9.01 4.97 12.86
C ARG A 178 -7.85 5.90 12.52
N ALA A 179 -6.87 5.43 11.74
CA ALA A 179 -5.74 6.25 11.31
C ALA A 179 -6.17 7.41 10.40
N ILE A 180 -7.15 7.18 9.52
CA ILE A 180 -7.73 8.20 8.65
C ILE A 180 -8.54 9.22 9.49
N LEU A 181 -9.40 8.76 10.38
CA LEU A 181 -10.24 9.63 11.22
C LEU A 181 -9.41 10.51 12.16
N ALA A 182 -8.24 10.03 12.61
CA ALA A 182 -7.32 10.79 13.44
C ALA A 182 -6.70 12.01 12.72
N LYS A 183 -6.83 12.12 11.39
CA LYS A 183 -6.35 13.26 10.60
C LYS A 183 -7.32 14.43 10.54
N ASN A 184 -8.56 14.26 11.01
CA ASN A 184 -9.58 15.31 11.04
C ASN A 184 -9.79 15.96 9.66
N TYR A 185 -9.93 15.14 8.61
CA TYR A 185 -10.30 15.63 7.29
C TYR A 185 -11.71 16.25 7.30
N ASN A 186 -11.93 17.27 6.47
CA ASN A 186 -13.27 17.84 6.24
C ASN A 186 -14.09 16.89 5.36
N LEU A 187 -14.72 15.90 6.00
CA LEU A 187 -15.50 14.87 5.30
C LEU A 187 -16.89 15.42 4.91
N PRO A 188 -17.40 15.07 3.72
CA PRO A 188 -18.78 15.34 3.34
C PRO A 188 -19.78 14.67 4.30
N ASN A 189 -20.91 15.32 4.56
CA ASN A 189 -21.96 14.83 5.49
C ASN A 189 -22.43 13.41 5.14
N LYS A 190 -22.60 13.08 3.86
CA LYS A 190 -22.97 11.72 3.41
C LYS A 190 -22.03 10.63 3.95
N ILE A 191 -20.74 10.92 4.10
CA ILE A 191 -19.77 9.97 4.66
C ILE A 191 -19.94 9.86 6.17
N LEU A 192 -20.24 10.97 6.84
CA LEU A 192 -20.56 10.96 8.27
C LEU A 192 -21.81 10.11 8.54
N ASP A 193 -22.84 10.23 7.70
CA ASP A 193 -24.06 9.42 7.77
C ASP A 193 -23.70 7.92 7.64
N PHE A 194 -22.88 7.56 6.64
CA PHE A 194 -22.36 6.19 6.50
C PHE A 194 -21.58 5.71 7.74
N PHE A 195 -20.84 6.59 8.42
CA PHE A 195 -20.17 6.23 9.67
C PHE A 195 -21.16 6.00 10.81
N VAL A 196 -22.22 6.82 10.93
CA VAL A 196 -23.26 6.64 11.94
C VAL A 196 -23.95 5.29 11.74
N ASP A 197 -24.37 4.98 10.52
CA ASP A 197 -24.99 3.70 10.17
C ASP A 197 -24.03 2.55 10.46
N PHE A 198 -22.76 2.69 10.06
CA PHE A 198 -21.72 1.71 10.32
C PHE A 198 -21.53 1.39 11.81
N PHE A 199 -21.45 2.41 12.67
CA PHE A 199 -21.31 2.20 14.12
C PHE A 199 -22.58 1.61 14.75
N TYR A 200 -23.76 1.98 14.25
CA TYR A 200 -25.03 1.46 14.72
C TYR A 200 -25.18 -0.03 14.41
N GLU A 201 -24.93 -0.45 13.17
CA GLU A 201 -24.96 -1.86 12.76
C GLU A 201 -23.95 -2.71 13.56
N ASN A 202 -22.82 -2.12 13.94
CA ASN A 202 -21.76 -2.81 14.68
C ASN A 202 -21.77 -2.54 16.19
N LYS A 203 -22.91 -2.16 16.78
CA LYS A 203 -23.04 -1.83 18.22
C LYS A 203 -22.37 -2.87 19.14
N GLN A 204 -22.55 -4.16 18.87
CA GLN A 204 -21.98 -5.23 19.69
C GLN A 204 -20.45 -5.24 19.72
N LYS A 205 -19.80 -4.82 18.62
CA LYS A 205 -18.34 -4.80 18.48
C LYS A 205 -17.68 -3.59 19.13
N ILE A 206 -18.46 -2.54 19.49
CA ILE A 206 -17.94 -1.35 20.17
C ILE A 206 -17.32 -1.69 21.53
N LYS A 207 -17.73 -2.81 22.16
CA LYS A 207 -17.12 -3.34 23.39
C LYS A 207 -15.62 -3.65 23.24
N PHE A 208 -15.16 -3.97 22.03
CA PHE A 208 -13.74 -4.24 21.78
C PHE A 208 -12.91 -2.95 21.74
N ASN A 209 -11.76 -2.95 22.40
CA ASN A 209 -10.89 -1.78 22.57
C ASN A 209 -10.54 -1.05 21.24
N LYS A 210 -10.28 -1.80 20.17
CA LYS A 210 -9.93 -1.22 18.85
C LYS A 210 -11.11 -0.45 18.24
N HIS A 211 -12.31 -1.03 18.29
CA HIS A 211 -13.54 -0.40 17.80
C HIS A 211 -13.93 0.80 18.66
N LYS A 212 -13.87 0.65 20.00
CA LYS A 212 -14.11 1.75 20.94
C LYS A 212 -13.21 2.95 20.66
N LYS A 213 -11.90 2.73 20.49
CA LYS A 213 -10.95 3.80 20.16
C LYS A 213 -11.27 4.48 18.83
N CYS A 214 -11.67 3.72 17.81
CA CYS A 214 -12.07 4.27 16.52
C CYS A 214 -13.32 5.15 16.65
N TYR A 215 -14.32 4.66 17.35
CA TYR A 215 -15.57 5.37 17.63
C TYR A 215 -15.33 6.66 18.44
N LEU A 216 -14.51 6.62 19.49
CA LEU A 216 -14.19 7.80 20.29
C LEU A 216 -13.48 8.89 19.47
N ILE A 217 -12.57 8.51 18.57
CA ILE A 217 -11.90 9.45 17.66
C ILE A 217 -12.92 10.06 16.70
N PHE A 218 -13.83 9.26 16.13
CA PHE A 218 -14.91 9.76 15.28
C PHE A 218 -15.77 10.79 16.03
N PHE A 219 -16.27 10.42 17.21
CA PHE A 219 -17.14 11.28 18.01
C PHE A 219 -16.43 12.57 18.43
N LYS A 220 -15.16 12.48 18.87
CA LYS A 220 -14.36 13.65 19.24
C LYS A 220 -14.21 14.64 18.08
N ASN A 221 -13.94 14.14 16.88
CA ASN A 221 -13.57 14.99 15.75
C ASN A 221 -14.77 15.48 14.92
N TYR A 222 -15.86 14.70 14.89
CA TYR A 222 -16.98 14.92 13.97
C TYR A 222 -18.32 15.18 14.66
N SER A 223 -18.38 15.13 16.00
CA SER A 223 -19.64 15.37 16.72
C SER A 223 -20.29 16.70 16.35
N THR A 224 -19.55 17.77 16.13
CA THR A 224 -20.13 19.09 15.79
C THR A 224 -20.95 19.06 14.50
N PHE A 225 -20.56 18.24 13.53
CA PHE A 225 -21.19 18.15 12.21
C PHE A 225 -22.41 17.24 12.16
N LEU A 226 -22.67 16.46 13.23
CA LEU A 226 -23.80 15.54 13.31
C LEU A 226 -25.09 16.23 13.76
N SER A 227 -26.22 15.77 13.23
CA SER A 227 -27.54 16.20 13.67
C SER A 227 -27.81 15.81 15.13
N HIS A 228 -28.74 16.51 15.77
CA HIS A 228 -29.10 16.21 17.16
C HIS A 228 -29.68 14.79 17.34
N SER A 229 -30.36 14.26 16.30
CA SER A 229 -30.91 12.90 16.29
C SER A 229 -29.82 11.83 16.23
N GLU A 230 -28.79 12.03 15.39
CA GLU A 230 -27.65 11.11 15.25
C GLU A 230 -26.78 11.12 16.50
N LYS A 231 -26.54 12.29 17.10
CA LYS A 231 -25.85 12.41 18.38
C LYS A 231 -26.52 11.55 19.45
N LYS A 232 -27.85 11.64 19.58
CA LYS A 232 -28.63 10.82 20.52
C LYS A 232 -28.54 9.32 20.21
N LYS A 233 -28.51 8.94 18.93
CA LYS A 233 -28.31 7.53 18.52
C LYS A 233 -26.93 7.02 18.94
N LEU A 234 -25.89 7.81 18.71
CA LEU A 234 -24.51 7.47 19.02
C LEU A 234 -24.22 7.43 20.53
N THR A 235 -24.75 8.37 21.32
CA THR A 235 -24.56 8.37 22.78
C THR A 235 -25.11 7.09 23.42
N LYS A 236 -26.28 6.61 22.96
CA LYS A 236 -26.88 5.31 23.36
C LYS A 236 -26.05 4.07 23.00
N LEU A 237 -24.97 4.22 22.21
CA LEU A 237 -24.04 3.13 21.90
C LEU A 237 -22.93 2.99 22.96
N MET A 238 -22.72 4.02 23.78
CA MET A 238 -21.71 4.00 24.85
C MET A 238 -22.25 3.50 26.19
N ASP A 239 -23.57 3.59 26.39
CA ASP A 239 -24.31 3.00 27.50
C ASP A 239 -24.48 1.48 27.30
#